data_AF-A0A4Z0PJV9-F1
#
_entry.id   AF-A0A4Z0PJV9-F1
#
_cell.length_a   1.000
_cell.length_b   1.000
_cell.length_c   1.000
_cell.angle_alpha   90.00
_cell.angle_beta   90.00
_cell.angle_gamma   90.00
#
_symmetry.space_group_name_H-M   'P 1'
#
loop_
_entity.id
_entity.type
_entity.pdbx_description
1 polymer ?
#
loop_
_entity_poly.entity_id
_entity_poly.type
_entity_poly.pdbx_seq_one_letter_code
_entity_poly.pdbx_strand_id
1 'polypeptide(L)'
;MPILSTITQRSAVLGLLGLGLLSACETVIDLPAPEHTPRIALKYVLSSYESQNQKGNDELANSRNLFVSNSQRIFDNRENKGRQDATVVVLDGSGAVVERFEHAPPRYPDDLGFYRPTMGLKPQPGQTYTLRASLPGFESVESSLSMPAAPTIESATFVKNDSKSNPNDVYGQLSISVADDPRAANYYVAFARVIDSKNPDYQGWSQVQVVEDEADTDVTSDLGRFQLSSINSFLGYSYGLYPYADTNVNGQRFSLSANVRYYPGHCQTQNNCQGPDYMEVFVSSMTRDTYNFYLSRQRYNETEGNPFAEPAPLASNIKGGFGLFGGTTDAIYRIKLP
;
A
#
# COMPACT_ATOMS: atom_id res chain seq x y z
N MET A 1 -23.06 52.71 57.75
CA MET A 1 -22.26 53.90 58.16
C MET A 1 -22.25 53.95 59.67
N PRO A 2 -21.16 54.34 60.37
CA PRO A 2 -19.81 54.78 59.91
C PRO A 2 -18.77 53.62 59.86
N ILE A 3 -17.65 53.63 59.12
CA ILE A 3 -16.33 54.36 59.25
C ILE A 3 -15.50 53.84 60.47
N LEU A 4 -14.17 53.59 60.47
CA LEU A 4 -13.08 53.29 59.49
C LEU A 4 -11.76 53.02 60.30
N SER A 5 -10.63 52.71 59.65
CA SER A 5 -9.24 52.58 60.19
C SER A 5 -8.94 51.31 61.03
N THR A 6 -7.99 50.41 60.72
CA THR A 6 -6.53 50.44 60.39
C THR A 6 -5.60 50.79 61.55
N ILE A 7 -4.68 49.88 61.92
CA ILE A 7 -3.29 50.18 62.34
C ILE A 7 -2.41 48.89 62.45
N THR A 8 -1.13 49.08 62.10
CA THR A 8 0.11 48.25 62.12
C THR A 8 0.29 47.18 63.24
N GLN A 9 1.25 46.24 63.28
CA GLN A 9 2.37 45.65 62.47
C GLN A 9 3.41 45.12 63.50
N ARG A 10 4.31 44.18 63.14
CA ARG A 10 5.45 43.60 63.93
C ARG A 10 5.01 42.49 64.91
N SER A 11 5.69 41.36 65.13
CA SER A 11 7.02 40.80 64.73
C SER A 11 6.89 39.25 64.53
N ALA A 12 7.88 38.38 64.26
CA ALA A 12 9.33 38.46 64.00
C ALA A 12 9.87 37.16 63.32
N VAL A 13 11.09 37.22 62.76
CA VAL A 13 12.14 36.16 62.58
C VAL A 13 11.75 34.71 62.17
N LEU A 14 12.30 34.25 61.03
CA LEU A 14 13.01 32.97 60.72
C LEU A 14 13.06 32.83 59.19
N GLY A 15 14.12 32.37 58.51
CA GLY A 15 15.51 32.09 58.87
C GLY A 15 16.31 31.87 57.56
N LEU A 16 17.64 32.08 57.55
CA LEU A 16 18.43 31.91 56.31
C LEU A 16 18.58 30.42 55.96
N LEU A 17 18.07 30.03 54.79
CA LEU A 17 18.49 28.85 54.05
C LEU A 17 18.94 29.33 52.66
N GLY A 18 20.26 29.42 52.48
CA GLY A 18 20.85 29.82 51.21
C GLY A 18 20.71 28.70 50.18
N LEU A 19 19.64 28.72 49.39
CA LEU A 19 19.59 27.93 48.17
C LEU A 19 20.60 28.52 47.18
N GLY A 20 21.70 27.79 46.95
CA GLY A 20 22.54 27.99 45.79
C GLY A 20 21.72 27.70 44.53
N LEU A 21 21.20 28.74 43.89
CA LEU A 21 20.52 28.66 42.61
C LEU A 21 21.53 28.26 41.54
N LEU A 22 21.67 26.96 41.31
CA LEU A 22 22.28 26.41 40.10
C LEU A 22 21.37 26.77 38.92
N SER A 23 21.57 27.97 38.37
CA SER A 23 20.96 28.36 37.10
C SER A 23 21.61 27.54 35.98
N ALA A 24 21.01 26.40 35.67
CA ALA A 24 21.32 25.68 34.44
C ALA A 24 20.95 26.60 33.27
N CYS A 25 21.96 27.14 32.59
CA CYS A 25 21.76 27.91 31.37
C CYS A 25 21.41 26.94 30.22
N GLU A 26 20.14 26.51 30.18
CA GLU A 26 19.60 25.83 29.01
C GLU A 26 19.70 26.78 27.81
N THR A 27 20.64 26.47 26.91
CA THR A 27 20.82 27.23 25.68
C THR A 27 19.81 26.69 24.68
N VAL A 28 18.64 27.32 24.62
CA VAL A 28 17.61 27.01 23.61
C VAL A 28 18.15 27.44 22.26
N ILE A 29 18.62 26.47 21.47
CA ILE A 29 18.99 26.68 20.07
C ILE A 29 17.71 26.58 19.24
N ASP A 30 17.17 27.73 18.85
CA ASP A 30 16.02 27.81 17.95
C ASP A 30 16.48 27.47 16.53
N LEU A 31 16.24 26.24 16.10
CA LEU A 31 16.57 25.77 14.75
C LEU A 31 15.45 26.21 13.80
N PRO A 32 15.71 27.15 12.85
CA PRO A 32 14.67 27.59 11.93
C PRO A 32 14.17 26.41 11.09
N ALA A 33 12.86 26.17 11.13
CA ALA A 33 12.24 25.11 10.34
C ALA A 33 12.54 25.33 8.85
N PRO A 34 12.92 24.28 8.09
CA PRO A 34 13.17 24.40 6.65
C PRO A 34 11.95 24.99 5.92
N GLU A 35 12.19 25.85 4.93
CA GLU A 35 11.12 26.34 4.09
C GLU A 35 10.42 25.18 3.36
N HIS A 36 9.09 25.19 3.39
CA HIS A 36 8.28 24.18 2.72
C HIS A 36 7.06 24.82 2.08
N THR A 37 7.07 24.79 0.74
CA THR A 37 5.93 25.01 -0.14
C THR A 37 5.18 23.69 -0.32
N PRO A 38 3.91 23.58 0.12
CA PRO A 38 3.09 22.39 -0.13
C PRO A 38 2.97 22.09 -1.63
N ARG A 39 3.10 20.82 -2.00
CA ARG A 39 2.98 20.32 -3.38
C ARG A 39 1.89 19.26 -3.47
N ILE A 40 1.36 18.99 -4.66
CA ILE A 40 0.39 17.89 -4.86
C ILE A 40 1.07 16.56 -4.50
N ALA A 41 0.38 15.74 -3.72
CA ALA A 41 0.78 14.36 -3.43
C ALA A 41 -0.31 13.43 -3.99
N LEU A 42 0.05 12.44 -4.81
CA LEU A 42 -0.93 11.51 -5.37
C LEU A 42 -0.39 10.09 -5.53
N LYS A 43 -1.28 9.12 -5.49
CA LYS A 43 -1.01 7.71 -5.78
C LYS A 43 -2.07 7.21 -6.75
N TYR A 44 -1.65 6.63 -7.86
CA TYR A 44 -2.51 5.87 -8.77
C TYR A 44 -1.72 4.75 -9.43
N VAL A 45 -2.33 3.59 -9.61
CA VAL A 45 -1.73 2.47 -10.35
C VAL A 45 -2.67 2.06 -11.48
N LEU A 46 -2.30 2.44 -12.70
CA LEU A 46 -3.00 2.05 -13.92
C LEU A 46 -2.86 0.53 -14.11
N SER A 47 -3.96 -0.14 -14.39
CA SER A 47 -4.12 -1.58 -14.14
C SER A 47 -4.88 -2.26 -15.27
N SER A 48 -4.39 -3.41 -15.75
CA SER A 48 -5.15 -4.26 -16.68
C SER A 48 -6.20 -5.12 -15.97
N TYR A 49 -6.11 -5.30 -14.66
CA TYR A 49 -7.14 -6.01 -13.88
C TYR A 49 -8.46 -5.23 -13.84
N GLU A 50 -9.52 -5.87 -14.35
CA GLU A 50 -10.90 -5.40 -14.23
C GLU A 50 -11.49 -5.90 -12.89
N SER A 51 -12.02 -4.98 -12.07
CA SER A 51 -12.65 -5.31 -10.78
C SER A 51 -13.74 -6.36 -10.96
N GLN A 52 -13.66 -7.44 -10.17
CA GLN A 52 -14.61 -8.55 -10.26
C GLN A 52 -15.87 -8.34 -9.42
N ASN A 53 -15.89 -7.31 -8.55
CA ASN A 53 -17.00 -7.07 -7.62
C ASN A 53 -17.54 -5.63 -7.74
N GLN A 54 -18.82 -5.49 -8.15
CA GLN A 54 -19.50 -4.20 -8.24
C GLN A 54 -19.86 -3.58 -6.88
N LYS A 55 -19.78 -4.34 -5.78
CA LYS A 55 -20.11 -3.88 -4.41
C LYS A 55 -18.94 -3.19 -3.70
N GLY A 56 -17.79 -3.00 -4.37
CA GLY A 56 -16.66 -2.22 -3.86
C GLY A 56 -15.70 -2.96 -2.91
N ASN A 57 -15.87 -4.27 -2.75
CA ASN A 57 -15.03 -5.14 -1.93
C ASN A 57 -14.09 -5.96 -2.83
N ASP A 58 -13.31 -5.25 -3.64
CA ASP A 58 -12.20 -5.80 -4.41
C ASP A 58 -10.94 -5.05 -3.97
N GLU A 59 -10.23 -5.63 -3.00
CA GLU A 59 -9.08 -5.06 -2.32
C GLU A 59 -7.93 -4.78 -3.29
N LEU A 60 -7.77 -5.60 -4.34
CA LEU A 60 -6.78 -5.37 -5.38
C LEU A 60 -7.10 -4.11 -6.18
N ALA A 61 -8.33 -3.98 -6.68
CA ALA A 61 -8.77 -2.77 -7.39
C ALA A 61 -8.68 -1.53 -6.47
N ASN A 62 -9.20 -1.63 -5.24
CA ASN A 62 -9.16 -0.56 -4.24
C ASN A 62 -7.73 -0.10 -3.95
N SER A 63 -6.76 -1.01 -3.88
CA SER A 63 -5.36 -0.70 -3.61
C SER A 63 -4.66 0.10 -4.72
N ARG A 64 -5.25 0.12 -5.93
CA ARG A 64 -4.73 0.76 -7.15
C ARG A 64 -5.45 2.06 -7.52
N ASN A 65 -6.57 2.37 -6.83
CA ASN A 65 -7.36 3.60 -7.04
C ASN A 65 -6.51 4.88 -6.93
N LEU A 66 -6.99 5.93 -7.61
CA LEU A 66 -6.40 7.26 -7.51
C LEU A 66 -6.74 7.86 -6.14
N PHE A 67 -5.70 8.28 -5.42
CA PHE A 67 -5.77 9.10 -4.22
C PHE A 67 -5.01 10.40 -4.45
N VAL A 68 -5.56 11.54 -4.03
CA VAL A 68 -4.94 12.87 -4.12
C VAL A 68 -5.01 13.59 -2.78
N SER A 69 -3.91 14.23 -2.41
CA SER A 69 -3.72 15.09 -1.24
C SER A 69 -2.61 16.12 -1.55
N ASN A 70 -1.99 16.70 -0.53
CA ASN A 70 -0.86 17.61 -0.64
C ASN A 70 0.22 17.27 0.41
N SER A 71 1.47 17.67 0.17
CA SER A 71 2.56 17.49 1.15
C SER A 71 2.37 18.38 2.38
N GLN A 72 2.85 17.90 3.52
CA GLN A 72 2.80 18.57 4.81
C GLN A 72 4.22 18.81 5.34
N ARG A 73 4.38 19.81 6.24
CA ARG A 73 5.67 20.11 6.87
C ARG A 73 6.01 19.05 7.93
N ILE A 74 7.29 18.73 8.09
CA ILE A 74 7.76 17.72 9.07
C ILE A 74 7.36 18.02 10.53
N PHE A 75 7.18 19.30 10.89
CA PHE A 75 6.75 19.74 12.23
C PHE A 75 5.26 20.08 12.31
N ASP A 76 4.50 19.88 11.25
CA ASP A 76 3.06 20.13 11.23
C ASP A 76 2.35 18.83 11.63
N ASN A 77 1.75 18.87 12.82
CA ASN A 77 1.14 17.76 13.54
C ASN A 77 -0.38 17.68 13.34
N ARG A 78 -0.92 18.37 12.33
CA ARG A 78 -2.29 18.15 11.85
C ARG A 78 -2.37 16.82 11.08
N GLU A 79 -3.55 16.23 11.00
CA GLU A 79 -3.77 15.09 10.12
C GLU A 79 -3.76 15.54 8.65
N ASN A 80 -2.96 14.90 7.79
CA ASN A 80 -2.97 15.17 6.37
C ASN A 80 -4.20 14.51 5.72
N LYS A 81 -5.16 15.32 5.23
CA LYS A 81 -6.39 14.81 4.63
C LYS A 81 -6.30 14.77 3.10
N GLY A 82 -7.04 13.84 2.51
CA GLY A 82 -7.22 13.79 1.07
C GLY A 82 -8.03 14.98 0.53
N ARG A 83 -7.87 15.27 -0.76
CA ARG A 83 -8.45 16.43 -1.44
C ARG A 83 -9.46 15.98 -2.51
N GLN A 84 -10.66 16.56 -2.49
CA GLN A 84 -11.78 16.19 -3.39
C GLN A 84 -11.96 17.16 -4.58
N ASP A 85 -11.16 18.24 -4.62
CA ASP A 85 -11.21 19.33 -5.59
C ASP A 85 -10.10 19.27 -6.66
N ALA A 86 -9.32 18.18 -6.72
CA ALA A 86 -8.38 17.93 -7.81
C ALA A 86 -9.10 17.62 -9.13
N THR A 87 -8.53 18.07 -10.24
CA THR A 87 -8.86 17.61 -11.60
C THR A 87 -7.73 16.73 -12.09
N VAL A 88 -8.03 15.47 -12.45
CA VAL A 88 -7.04 14.50 -12.92
C VAL A 88 -7.50 13.87 -14.24
N VAL A 89 -6.55 13.68 -15.15
CA VAL A 89 -6.75 13.03 -16.45
C VAL A 89 -5.60 12.09 -16.76
N VAL A 90 -5.87 11.03 -17.53
CA VAL A 90 -4.84 10.26 -18.23
C VAL A 90 -4.94 10.54 -19.73
N LEU A 91 -3.78 10.76 -20.33
CA LEU A 91 -3.61 10.94 -21.77
C LEU A 91 -2.90 9.71 -22.36
N ASP A 92 -3.20 9.37 -23.61
CA ASP A 92 -2.46 8.36 -24.37
C ASP A 92 -1.19 8.92 -25.02
N GLY A 93 -0.47 8.09 -25.79
CA GLY A 93 0.74 8.48 -26.50
C GLY A 93 0.54 9.50 -27.64
N SER A 94 -0.70 9.79 -28.04
CA SER A 94 -1.03 10.88 -28.97
C SER A 94 -1.32 12.21 -28.26
N GLY A 95 -1.46 12.19 -26.94
CA GLY A 95 -1.90 13.33 -26.14
C GLY A 95 -3.42 13.51 -26.10
N ALA A 96 -4.21 12.52 -26.53
CA ALA A 96 -5.66 12.52 -26.36
C ALA A 96 -6.02 12.12 -24.91
N VAL A 97 -7.03 12.76 -24.32
CA VAL A 97 -7.54 12.37 -22.99
C VAL A 97 -8.35 11.08 -23.11
N VAL A 98 -7.89 10.03 -22.42
CA VAL A 98 -8.48 8.67 -22.45
C VAL A 98 -9.05 8.23 -21.11
N GLU A 99 -8.76 8.93 -20.02
CA GLU A 99 -9.46 8.76 -18.74
C GLU A 99 -9.64 10.10 -18.01
N ARG A 100 -10.73 10.20 -17.26
CA ARG A 100 -11.07 11.32 -16.37
C ARG A 100 -11.48 10.78 -15.01
N PHE A 101 -11.28 11.59 -13.98
CA PHE A 101 -11.57 11.18 -12.61
C PHE A 101 -12.60 12.11 -11.95
N GLU A 102 -13.55 11.50 -11.27
CA GLU A 102 -14.47 12.16 -10.33
C GLU A 102 -14.10 11.77 -8.91
N HIS A 103 -14.34 12.67 -7.94
CA HIS A 103 -14.15 12.31 -6.54
C HIS A 103 -15.08 11.14 -6.18
N ALA A 104 -14.56 10.15 -5.46
CA ALA A 104 -15.38 9.09 -4.92
C ALA A 104 -16.16 9.62 -3.71
N PRO A 105 -17.43 9.20 -3.50
CA PRO A 105 -18.11 9.46 -2.24
C PRO A 105 -17.34 8.74 -1.11
N PRO A 106 -17.03 9.42 0.00
CA PRO A 106 -16.23 8.84 1.07
C PRO A 106 -17.00 7.70 1.76
N ARG A 107 -16.34 6.58 2.10
CA ARG A 107 -16.97 5.48 2.84
C ARG A 107 -17.16 5.81 4.33
N TYR A 108 -16.27 6.65 4.86
CA TYR A 108 -16.26 7.16 6.23
C TYR A 108 -15.95 8.66 6.24
N PRO A 109 -16.30 9.45 7.27
CA PRO A 109 -16.14 10.92 7.26
C PRO A 109 -14.73 11.43 6.89
N ASP A 110 -13.69 10.67 7.22
CA ASP A 110 -12.28 11.02 6.98
C ASP A 110 -11.68 10.36 5.73
N ASP A 111 -12.44 9.55 5.00
CA ASP A 111 -12.07 8.82 3.77
C ASP A 111 -12.08 9.74 2.53
N LEU A 112 -11.46 10.92 2.65
CA LEU A 112 -11.38 11.94 1.62
C LEU A 112 -10.21 11.67 0.66
N GLY A 113 -10.29 12.21 -0.56
CA GLY A 113 -9.19 12.20 -1.53
C GLY A 113 -9.15 11.04 -2.51
N PHE A 114 -10.03 10.05 -2.38
CA PHE A 114 -10.19 9.00 -3.38
C PHE A 114 -10.98 9.47 -4.60
N TYR A 115 -10.63 8.91 -5.76
CA TYR A 115 -11.23 9.20 -7.06
C TYR A 115 -11.55 7.93 -7.83
N ARG A 116 -12.60 7.98 -8.64
CA ARG A 116 -13.04 6.92 -9.55
C ARG A 116 -12.85 7.33 -11.02
N PRO A 117 -12.45 6.41 -11.92
CA PRO A 117 -12.46 6.65 -13.36
C PRO A 117 -13.88 6.82 -13.91
N THR A 118 -14.04 7.48 -15.05
CA THR A 118 -15.37 7.76 -15.65
C THR A 118 -15.49 7.43 -17.14
N MET A 119 -14.39 7.19 -17.83
CA MET A 119 -14.35 6.82 -19.26
C MET A 119 -14.13 5.31 -19.46
N GLY A 120 -13.63 4.59 -18.46
CA GLY A 120 -13.49 3.14 -18.49
C GLY A 120 -12.26 2.67 -19.28
N LEU A 121 -11.13 3.38 -19.13
CA LEU A 121 -9.87 3.06 -19.78
C LEU A 121 -9.45 1.60 -19.53
N LYS A 122 -9.26 0.84 -20.62
CA LYS A 122 -8.64 -0.49 -20.62
C LYS A 122 -7.20 -0.39 -21.11
N PRO A 123 -6.20 -0.21 -20.23
CA PRO A 123 -4.83 0.08 -20.64
C PRO A 123 -4.20 -1.12 -21.35
N GLN A 124 -3.47 -0.87 -22.43
CA GLN A 124 -2.86 -1.91 -23.26
C GLN A 124 -1.36 -2.06 -22.97
N PRO A 125 -0.80 -3.29 -22.88
CA PRO A 125 0.63 -3.53 -22.74
C PRO A 125 1.46 -2.81 -23.81
N GLY A 126 2.61 -2.26 -23.41
CA GLY A 126 3.50 -1.49 -24.29
C GLY A 126 3.02 -0.07 -24.62
N GLN A 127 1.75 0.27 -24.40
CA GLN A 127 1.24 1.63 -24.64
C GLN A 127 1.72 2.59 -23.54
N THR A 128 2.20 3.76 -23.96
CA THR A 128 2.54 4.87 -23.06
C THR A 128 1.30 5.68 -22.69
N TYR A 129 1.20 6.03 -21.41
CA TYR A 129 0.17 6.88 -20.83
C TYR A 129 0.81 7.96 -19.95
N THR A 130 0.17 9.12 -19.87
CA THR A 130 0.62 10.26 -19.06
C THR A 130 -0.51 10.71 -18.14
N LEU A 131 -0.28 10.73 -16.83
CA LEU A 131 -1.19 11.32 -15.86
C LEU A 131 -0.88 12.81 -15.69
N ARG A 132 -1.92 13.64 -15.72
CA ARG A 132 -1.84 15.06 -15.33
C ARG A 132 -2.85 15.35 -14.24
N ALA A 133 -2.42 16.05 -13.19
CA ALA A 133 -3.27 16.50 -12.10
C ALA A 133 -3.08 18.00 -11.83
N SER A 134 -4.18 18.69 -11.51
CA SER A 134 -4.18 20.05 -11.00
C SER A 134 -5.05 20.14 -9.75
N LEU A 135 -4.64 20.98 -8.80
CA LEU A 135 -5.30 21.15 -7.51
C LEU A 135 -5.35 22.66 -7.17
N PRO A 136 -6.50 23.23 -6.78
CA PRO A 136 -6.61 24.65 -6.45
C PRO A 136 -5.59 25.10 -5.40
N GLY A 137 -4.77 26.08 -5.76
CA GLY A 137 -3.70 26.64 -4.92
C GLY A 137 -2.31 26.00 -5.10
N PHE A 138 -2.15 25.06 -6.05
CA PHE A 138 -0.91 24.31 -6.26
C PHE A 138 -0.46 24.36 -7.73
N GLU A 139 0.83 24.19 -7.98
CA GLU A 139 1.33 23.89 -9.32
C GLU A 139 0.80 22.54 -9.81
N SER A 140 0.56 22.43 -11.12
CA SER A 140 0.14 21.16 -11.73
C SER A 140 1.28 20.16 -11.77
N VAL A 141 0.92 18.88 -11.75
CA VAL A 141 1.88 17.77 -11.75
C VAL A 141 1.63 16.81 -12.90
N GLU A 142 2.70 16.15 -13.33
CA GLU A 142 2.70 15.22 -14.46
C GLU A 142 3.55 13.99 -14.14
N SER A 143 3.15 12.83 -14.67
CA SER A 143 3.99 11.64 -14.72
C SER A 143 3.62 10.79 -15.92
N SER A 144 4.53 9.95 -16.41
CA SER A 144 4.30 9.12 -17.60
C SER A 144 4.90 7.72 -17.41
N LEU A 145 4.25 6.72 -17.98
CA LEU A 145 4.67 5.32 -17.91
C LEU A 145 4.31 4.60 -19.20
N SER A 146 5.01 3.50 -19.49
CA SER A 146 4.56 2.51 -20.48
C SER A 146 4.07 1.27 -19.74
N MET A 147 2.90 0.75 -20.13
CA MET A 147 2.34 -0.43 -19.47
C MET A 147 3.24 -1.65 -19.67
N PRO A 148 3.51 -2.45 -18.62
CA PRO A 148 4.34 -3.63 -18.74
C PRO A 148 3.64 -4.73 -19.56
N ALA A 149 4.42 -5.68 -20.07
CA ALA A 149 3.88 -6.91 -20.65
C ALA A 149 3.15 -7.74 -19.57
N ALA A 150 2.15 -8.52 -19.99
CA ALA A 150 1.52 -9.49 -19.09
C ALA A 150 2.52 -10.61 -18.73
N PRO A 151 2.64 -11.00 -17.45
CA PRO A 151 3.47 -12.13 -17.06
C PRO A 151 2.88 -13.45 -17.59
N THR A 152 3.73 -14.47 -17.76
CA THR A 152 3.27 -15.81 -18.14
C THR A 152 3.43 -16.76 -16.96
N ILE A 153 2.31 -17.10 -16.30
CA ILE A 153 2.27 -18.17 -15.30
C ILE A 153 2.15 -19.49 -16.05
N GLU A 154 3.24 -20.27 -16.10
CA GLU A 154 3.28 -21.54 -16.83
C GLU A 154 2.52 -22.65 -16.09
N SER A 155 2.59 -22.62 -14.76
CA SER A 155 1.89 -23.56 -13.89
C SER A 155 1.72 -22.99 -12.48
N ALA A 156 0.61 -23.32 -11.84
CA ALA A 156 0.48 -23.22 -10.39
C ALA A 156 -0.27 -24.44 -9.85
N THR A 157 0.17 -24.96 -8.71
CA THR A 157 -0.39 -26.15 -8.05
C THR A 157 -0.52 -25.93 -6.55
N PHE A 158 -1.59 -26.47 -5.96
CA PHE A 158 -1.80 -26.49 -4.52
C PHE A 158 -1.95 -27.95 -4.06
N VAL A 159 -1.13 -28.36 -3.09
CA VAL A 159 -1.20 -29.68 -2.46
C VAL A 159 -1.62 -29.49 -1.01
N LYS A 160 -2.86 -29.87 -0.70
CA LYS A 160 -3.41 -29.77 0.66
C LYS A 160 -2.64 -30.67 1.63
N ASN A 161 -2.41 -30.17 2.83
CA ASN A 161 -1.88 -30.92 3.96
C ASN A 161 -3.05 -31.31 4.89
N ASP A 162 -3.59 -32.52 4.72
CA ASP A 162 -4.73 -33.00 5.51
C ASP A 162 -4.43 -33.19 7.00
N SER A 163 -3.16 -33.35 7.41
CA SER A 163 -2.82 -33.53 8.83
C SER A 163 -2.72 -32.21 9.62
N LYS A 164 -2.40 -31.09 8.94
CA LYS A 164 -2.47 -29.72 9.53
C LYS A 164 -3.82 -29.03 9.30
N SER A 165 -4.56 -29.38 8.24
CA SER A 165 -5.82 -28.72 7.88
C SER A 165 -6.98 -29.06 8.82
N ASN A 166 -7.86 -28.09 9.04
CA ASN A 166 -9.12 -28.25 9.77
C ASN A 166 -10.24 -27.43 9.09
N PRO A 167 -11.51 -27.55 9.51
CA PRO A 167 -12.62 -26.83 8.86
C PRO A 167 -12.53 -25.30 8.85
N ASN A 168 -11.70 -24.69 9.72
CA ASN A 168 -11.54 -23.24 9.81
C ASN A 168 -10.25 -22.72 9.17
N ASP A 169 -9.25 -23.58 8.94
CA ASP A 169 -7.94 -23.18 8.42
C ASP A 169 -7.33 -24.33 7.61
N VAL A 170 -7.12 -24.09 6.30
CA VAL A 170 -6.64 -25.10 5.35
C VAL A 170 -5.19 -24.82 5.02
N TYR A 171 -4.33 -25.80 5.32
CA TYR A 171 -2.89 -25.74 5.10
C TYR A 171 -2.52 -26.53 3.84
N GLY A 172 -1.46 -26.12 3.16
CA GLY A 172 -0.90 -26.87 2.04
C GLY A 172 0.37 -26.25 1.48
N GLN A 173 0.91 -26.85 0.43
CA GLN A 173 2.03 -26.29 -0.31
C GLN A 173 1.52 -25.68 -1.62
N LEU A 174 1.81 -24.39 -1.83
CA LEU A 174 1.57 -23.69 -3.10
C LEU A 174 2.88 -23.64 -3.88
N SER A 175 2.85 -24.08 -5.14
CA SER A 175 3.97 -23.94 -6.06
C SER A 175 3.55 -23.19 -7.32
N ILE A 176 4.40 -22.29 -7.82
CA ILE A 176 4.13 -21.40 -8.98
C ILE A 176 5.39 -21.37 -9.85
N SER A 177 5.24 -21.53 -11.17
CA SER A 177 6.28 -21.31 -12.18
C SER A 177 5.92 -20.12 -13.07
N VAL A 178 6.86 -19.19 -13.26
CA VAL A 178 6.69 -18.00 -14.10
C VAL A 178 7.78 -17.98 -15.17
N ALA A 179 7.39 -17.75 -16.42
CA ALA A 179 8.32 -17.46 -17.51
C ALA A 179 8.58 -15.95 -17.61
N ASP A 180 9.83 -15.61 -17.86
CA ASP A 180 10.37 -14.25 -17.93
C ASP A 180 10.82 -13.90 -19.37
N ASP A 181 10.76 -12.62 -19.77
CA ASP A 181 11.21 -12.19 -21.10
C ASP A 181 12.66 -11.67 -21.05
N PRO A 182 13.65 -12.36 -21.66
CA PRO A 182 15.06 -11.95 -21.66
C PRO A 182 15.34 -10.56 -22.26
N ARG A 183 14.36 -9.92 -22.91
CA ARG A 183 14.51 -8.64 -23.59
C ARG A 183 14.25 -7.42 -22.70
N ALA A 184 13.68 -7.60 -21.51
CA ALA A 184 13.28 -6.52 -20.62
C ALA A 184 13.66 -6.82 -19.18
N ALA A 185 14.02 -5.80 -18.39
CA ALA A 185 14.12 -5.94 -16.95
C ALA A 185 12.73 -5.79 -16.33
N ASN A 186 12.21 -6.88 -15.79
CA ASN A 186 10.84 -7.04 -15.32
C ASN A 186 10.75 -7.02 -13.79
N TYR A 187 9.61 -6.53 -13.31
CA TYR A 187 9.33 -6.38 -11.89
C TYR A 187 7.98 -7.00 -11.60
N TYR A 188 7.88 -7.76 -10.51
CA TYR A 188 6.74 -8.62 -10.24
C TYR A 188 6.25 -8.48 -8.80
N VAL A 189 4.96 -8.71 -8.59
CA VAL A 189 4.41 -9.03 -7.28
C VAL A 189 3.40 -10.16 -7.46
N ALA A 190 3.43 -11.14 -6.55
CA ALA A 190 2.50 -12.25 -6.56
C ALA A 190 1.60 -12.21 -5.32
N PHE A 191 0.34 -12.62 -5.48
CA PHE A 191 -0.62 -12.75 -4.40
C PHE A 191 -1.64 -13.83 -4.79
N ALA A 192 -2.28 -14.49 -3.83
CA ALA A 192 -3.28 -15.51 -4.12
C ALA A 192 -4.49 -15.39 -3.20
N ARG A 193 -5.68 -15.70 -3.75
CA ARG A 193 -6.95 -15.78 -3.00
C ARG A 193 -7.64 -17.10 -3.27
N VAL A 194 -8.59 -17.45 -2.42
CA VAL A 194 -9.57 -18.51 -2.69
C VAL A 194 -10.93 -17.91 -3.04
N ILE A 195 -11.67 -18.57 -3.92
CA ILE A 195 -13.01 -18.16 -4.38
C ILE A 195 -13.99 -19.32 -4.35
N ASP A 196 -15.22 -19.06 -3.91
CA ASP A 196 -16.38 -19.94 -4.08
C ASP A 196 -17.08 -19.54 -5.39
N SER A 197 -17.28 -20.49 -6.30
CA SER A 197 -17.93 -20.21 -7.60
C SER A 197 -19.45 -20.05 -7.50
N LYS A 198 -20.04 -20.43 -6.36
CA LYS A 198 -21.48 -20.31 -6.07
C LYS A 198 -21.80 -19.14 -5.15
N ASN A 199 -20.82 -18.57 -4.46
CA ASN A 199 -20.96 -17.36 -3.65
C ASN A 199 -20.01 -16.24 -4.09
N PRO A 200 -20.25 -15.60 -5.26
CA PRO A 200 -19.50 -14.42 -5.69
C PRO A 200 -19.72 -13.19 -4.79
N ASP A 201 -20.68 -13.28 -3.86
CA ASP A 201 -21.02 -12.24 -2.87
C ASP A 201 -20.18 -12.33 -1.58
N TYR A 202 -19.20 -13.25 -1.50
CA TYR A 202 -18.27 -13.30 -0.37
C TYR A 202 -17.54 -11.96 -0.23
N GLN A 203 -17.64 -11.35 0.96
CA GLN A 203 -17.55 -9.89 1.09
C GLN A 203 -16.14 -9.28 1.08
N GLY A 204 -15.13 -10.00 0.60
CA GLY A 204 -13.76 -9.49 0.49
C GLY A 204 -12.77 -10.55 0.01
N TRP A 205 -11.51 -10.15 -0.13
CA TRP A 205 -10.41 -11.00 -0.58
C TRP A 205 -10.12 -12.11 0.46
N SER A 206 -10.54 -13.35 0.17
CA SER A 206 -10.14 -14.49 1.00
C SER A 206 -8.68 -14.87 0.71
N GLN A 207 -7.76 -14.15 1.35
CA GLN A 207 -6.33 -14.21 1.11
C GLN A 207 -5.72 -15.59 1.45
N VAL A 208 -4.85 -16.08 0.56
CA VAL A 208 -3.87 -17.14 0.85
C VAL A 208 -2.63 -16.50 1.48
N GLN A 209 -2.22 -16.98 2.64
CA GLN A 209 -1.11 -16.45 3.43
C GLN A 209 0.06 -17.45 3.42
N VAL A 210 1.30 -16.95 3.37
CA VAL A 210 2.48 -17.78 3.66
C VAL A 210 2.43 -18.20 5.14
N VAL A 211 2.83 -19.43 5.43
CA VAL A 211 3.05 -19.91 6.79
C VAL A 211 4.53 -19.76 7.10
N GLU A 212 4.85 -18.80 7.97
CA GLU A 212 6.15 -18.71 8.63
C GLU A 212 6.17 -19.80 9.72
N ASP A 213 7.04 -20.80 9.59
CA ASP A 213 7.21 -21.83 10.62
C ASP A 213 8.05 -21.22 11.78
N GLU A 214 7.57 -21.30 13.04
CA GLU A 214 8.16 -20.63 14.22
C GLU A 214 9.65 -20.97 14.52
N ALA A 215 10.20 -21.99 13.86
CA ALA A 215 11.61 -22.38 13.96
C ALA A 215 12.53 -21.54 13.06
N ASP A 216 11.98 -20.83 12.08
CA ASP A 216 12.72 -20.00 11.11
C ASP A 216 12.76 -18.54 11.59
N THR A 217 13.43 -18.29 12.72
CA THR A 217 13.61 -16.95 13.28
C THR A 217 14.57 -16.06 12.47
N ASP A 218 15.01 -16.53 11.31
CA ASP A 218 15.98 -15.88 10.43
C ASP A 218 15.39 -15.65 9.01
N VAL A 219 14.06 -15.49 8.93
CA VAL A 219 13.41 -14.81 7.79
C VAL A 219 13.77 -13.32 7.84
N THR A 220 15.03 -13.04 7.53
CA THR A 220 15.38 -11.80 6.87
C THR A 220 14.48 -11.66 5.65
N SER A 221 13.96 -10.44 5.41
CA SER A 221 13.15 -10.13 4.24
C SER A 221 14.05 -10.11 3.01
N ASP A 222 14.45 -11.31 2.54
CA ASP A 222 15.43 -11.55 1.49
C ASP A 222 15.09 -10.76 0.22
N LEU A 223 15.72 -9.59 0.09
CA LEU A 223 15.54 -8.67 -1.02
C LEU A 223 16.04 -9.35 -2.30
N GLY A 224 15.10 -9.87 -3.10
CA GLY A 224 15.41 -10.67 -4.29
C GLY A 224 14.95 -12.12 -4.23
N ARG A 225 14.11 -12.53 -3.27
CA ARG A 225 13.32 -13.77 -3.36
C ARG A 225 11.95 -13.51 -3.99
N PHE A 226 11.53 -14.36 -4.93
CA PHE A 226 10.15 -14.33 -5.43
C PHE A 226 9.23 -15.04 -4.43
N GLN A 227 8.27 -14.31 -3.85
CA GLN A 227 7.39 -14.81 -2.81
C GLN A 227 6.00 -14.16 -2.83
N LEU A 228 5.06 -14.79 -2.11
CA LEU A 228 3.66 -14.37 -2.06
C LEU A 228 3.49 -13.17 -1.12
N SER A 229 3.00 -12.05 -1.65
CA SER A 229 2.65 -10.85 -0.90
C SER A 229 1.23 -10.94 -0.32
N SER A 230 0.99 -10.18 0.75
CA SER A 230 -0.36 -9.97 1.28
C SER A 230 -1.05 -8.80 0.58
N ILE A 231 -2.32 -9.00 0.20
CA ILE A 231 -3.12 -7.94 -0.43
C ILE A 231 -3.36 -6.76 0.53
N ASN A 232 -3.52 -7.08 1.81
CA ASN A 232 -3.73 -6.12 2.90
C ASN A 232 -2.52 -5.19 3.09
N SER A 233 -1.33 -5.62 2.69
CA SER A 233 -0.13 -4.79 2.69
C SER A 233 -0.17 -3.67 1.67
N PHE A 234 -0.86 -3.83 0.54
CA PHE A 234 -1.07 -2.70 -0.37
C PHE A 234 -1.95 -1.61 0.25
N LEU A 235 -2.90 -1.99 1.10
CA LEU A 235 -3.80 -1.09 1.85
C LEU A 235 -3.17 -0.53 3.14
N GLY A 236 -2.10 -1.16 3.64
CA GLY A 236 -1.40 -0.72 4.86
C GLY A 236 -1.90 -1.38 6.14
N TYR A 237 -2.76 -2.39 6.05
CA TYR A 237 -3.25 -3.15 7.21
C TYR A 237 -2.29 -4.24 7.69
N SER A 238 -1.23 -4.54 6.93
CA SER A 238 -0.22 -5.54 7.28
C SER A 238 1.14 -5.24 6.65
N TYR A 239 2.21 -5.76 7.25
CA TYR A 239 3.49 -5.96 6.59
C TYR A 239 3.38 -7.13 5.58
N GLY A 240 4.38 -7.31 4.71
CA GLY A 240 4.40 -8.40 3.72
C GLY A 240 4.00 -8.01 2.29
N LEU A 241 4.40 -6.83 1.83
CA LEU A 241 4.45 -6.49 0.41
C LEU A 241 5.87 -6.79 -0.10
N TYR A 242 6.01 -7.75 -1.00
CA TYR A 242 7.28 -8.28 -1.48
C TYR A 242 7.43 -8.07 -3.00
N PRO A 243 7.85 -6.87 -3.44
CA PRO A 243 8.12 -6.62 -4.85
C PRO A 243 9.42 -7.33 -5.26
N TYR A 244 9.34 -8.11 -6.33
CA TYR A 244 10.44 -8.89 -6.91
C TYR A 244 10.98 -8.21 -8.17
N ALA A 245 12.29 -8.32 -8.41
CA ALA A 245 12.93 -7.90 -9.64
C ALA A 245 13.71 -9.08 -10.23
N ASP A 246 13.62 -9.26 -11.54
CA ASP A 246 14.27 -10.33 -12.29
C ASP A 246 15.81 -10.21 -12.37
N THR A 247 16.42 -9.17 -11.79
CA THR A 247 17.84 -8.79 -11.98
C THR A 247 18.85 -9.94 -11.96
N ASN A 248 18.63 -10.95 -11.11
CA ASN A 248 19.52 -12.10 -10.92
C ASN A 248 19.16 -13.34 -11.77
N VAL A 249 18.00 -13.32 -12.45
CA VAL A 249 17.42 -14.44 -13.20
C VAL A 249 16.85 -14.02 -14.58
N ASN A 250 17.13 -12.80 -15.06
CA ASN A 250 16.54 -12.25 -16.29
C ASN A 250 16.61 -13.22 -17.47
N GLY A 251 15.45 -13.49 -18.07
CA GLY A 251 15.24 -14.44 -19.17
C GLY A 251 15.16 -15.90 -18.74
N GLN A 252 15.24 -16.19 -17.44
CA GLN A 252 15.14 -17.52 -16.87
C GLN A 252 13.82 -17.68 -16.11
N ARG A 253 13.30 -18.90 -16.11
CA ARG A 253 12.18 -19.29 -15.26
C ARG A 253 12.54 -19.08 -13.79
N PHE A 254 11.65 -18.42 -13.05
CA PHE A 254 11.68 -18.37 -11.60
C PHE A 254 10.42 -19.00 -11.01
N SER A 255 10.48 -19.36 -9.73
CA SER A 255 9.40 -20.11 -9.08
C SER A 255 9.26 -19.78 -7.61
N LEU A 256 8.04 -19.92 -7.10
CA LEU A 256 7.74 -19.98 -5.68
C LEU A 256 7.40 -21.43 -5.32
N SER A 257 7.90 -21.92 -4.20
CA SER A 257 7.27 -23.01 -3.44
C SER A 257 7.24 -22.61 -1.98
N ALA A 258 6.04 -22.60 -1.38
CA ALA A 258 5.83 -22.14 -0.02
C ALA A 258 4.74 -22.96 0.69
N ASN A 259 4.92 -23.17 1.99
CA ASN A 259 3.83 -23.55 2.87
C ASN A 259 2.87 -22.36 2.96
N VAL A 260 1.58 -22.60 2.71
CA VAL A 260 0.54 -21.59 2.76
C VAL A 260 -0.66 -22.08 3.55
N ARG A 261 -1.46 -21.13 4.02
CA ARG A 261 -2.76 -21.37 4.64
C ARG A 261 -3.82 -20.43 4.09
N TYR A 262 -5.08 -20.84 4.15
CA TYR A 262 -6.21 -19.97 3.85
C TYR A 262 -7.44 -20.32 4.70
N TYR A 263 -8.26 -19.31 4.96
CA TYR A 263 -9.54 -19.49 5.63
C TYR A 263 -10.61 -19.88 4.57
N PRO A 264 -11.28 -21.04 4.68
CA PRO A 264 -12.30 -21.47 3.72
C PRO A 264 -13.63 -20.70 3.85
N GLY A 265 -13.76 -19.82 4.85
CA GLY A 265 -14.95 -19.00 5.12
C GLY A 265 -15.70 -19.42 6.39
N HIS A 266 -16.46 -18.49 6.99
CA HIS A 266 -17.20 -18.76 8.23
C HIS A 266 -18.56 -19.44 7.97
N CYS A 267 -18.69 -20.68 8.40
CA CYS A 267 -19.94 -21.45 8.41
C CYS A 267 -20.90 -21.03 9.52
N GLN A 268 -21.98 -20.28 9.20
CA GLN A 268 -23.04 -19.99 10.18
C GLN A 268 -24.03 -21.15 10.41
N THR A 269 -24.20 -22.06 9.45
CA THR A 269 -25.05 -23.27 9.60
C THR A 269 -24.40 -24.48 8.95
N GLN A 270 -24.47 -25.64 9.62
CA GLN A 270 -23.74 -26.86 9.21
C GLN A 270 -24.18 -27.46 7.87
N ASN A 271 -25.38 -27.14 7.38
CA ASN A 271 -26.05 -27.89 6.30
C ASN A 271 -25.81 -27.33 4.89
N ASN A 272 -25.06 -26.25 4.71
CA ASN A 272 -24.80 -25.67 3.38
C ASN A 272 -23.39 -25.07 3.24
N CYS A 273 -22.42 -25.62 3.98
CA CYS A 273 -21.02 -25.21 3.91
C CYS A 273 -20.33 -25.80 2.68
N GLN A 274 -20.24 -25.00 1.61
CA GLN A 274 -19.28 -25.24 0.55
C GLN A 274 -18.01 -24.43 0.83
N GLY A 275 -16.86 -25.10 0.82
CA GLY A 275 -15.57 -24.41 0.81
C GLY A 275 -15.30 -23.76 -0.55
N PRO A 276 -14.23 -22.98 -0.69
CA PRO A 276 -13.87 -22.40 -1.98
C PRO A 276 -13.59 -23.50 -3.03
N ASP A 277 -14.12 -23.31 -4.23
CA ASP A 277 -13.94 -24.24 -5.36
C ASP A 277 -12.57 -24.07 -6.05
N TYR A 278 -11.99 -22.86 -5.95
CA TYR A 278 -10.76 -22.51 -6.65
C TYR A 278 -9.83 -21.63 -5.81
N MET A 279 -8.53 -21.76 -6.07
CA MET A 279 -7.52 -20.77 -5.71
C MET A 279 -7.10 -20.00 -6.96
N GLU A 280 -7.10 -18.68 -6.89
CA GLU A 280 -6.59 -17.80 -7.94
C GLU A 280 -5.23 -17.26 -7.53
N VAL A 281 -4.21 -17.64 -8.29
CA VAL A 281 -2.85 -17.13 -8.19
C VAL A 281 -2.70 -15.98 -9.17
N PHE A 282 -2.32 -14.83 -8.66
CA PHE A 282 -2.04 -13.65 -9.46
C PHE A 282 -0.53 -13.40 -9.50
N VAL A 283 -0.04 -13.05 -10.67
CA VAL A 283 1.27 -12.40 -10.83
C VAL A 283 1.01 -11.11 -11.58
N SER A 284 1.39 -9.98 -10.98
CA SER A 284 1.33 -8.67 -11.60
C SER A 284 2.73 -8.27 -12.03
N SER A 285 2.94 -8.12 -13.34
CA SER A 285 4.10 -7.39 -13.85
C SER A 285 3.88 -5.90 -13.62
N MET A 286 4.90 -5.14 -13.25
CA MET A 286 4.79 -3.73 -12.88
C MET A 286 5.88 -2.86 -13.51
N THR A 287 5.60 -1.56 -13.64
CA THR A 287 6.62 -0.60 -14.04
C THR A 287 7.69 -0.43 -12.96
N ARG A 288 8.91 -0.07 -13.38
CA ARG A 288 10.05 0.16 -12.48
C ARG A 288 9.74 1.16 -11.36
N ASP A 289 8.95 2.19 -11.65
CA ASP A 289 8.56 3.18 -10.65
C ASP A 289 7.59 2.62 -9.61
N THR A 290 6.66 1.74 -10.00
CA THR A 290 5.81 0.98 -9.07
C THR A 290 6.66 0.12 -8.15
N TYR A 291 7.64 -0.60 -8.70
CA TYR A 291 8.59 -1.42 -7.94
C TYR A 291 9.39 -0.58 -6.93
N ASN A 292 10.01 0.51 -7.41
CA ASN A 292 10.79 1.41 -6.58
C ASN A 292 9.94 2.03 -5.46
N PHE A 293 8.70 2.41 -5.75
CA PHE A 293 7.75 2.93 -4.76
C PHE A 293 7.42 1.88 -3.70
N TYR A 294 7.02 0.68 -4.09
CA TYR A 294 6.70 -0.39 -3.14
C TYR A 294 7.91 -0.81 -2.29
N LEU A 295 9.10 -0.89 -2.88
CA LEU A 295 10.33 -1.19 -2.15
C LEU A 295 10.72 -0.05 -1.18
N SER A 296 10.53 1.22 -1.58
CA SER A 296 10.75 2.36 -0.67
C SER A 296 9.74 2.39 0.48
N ARG A 297 8.48 2.00 0.21
CA ARG A 297 7.43 1.89 1.21
C ARG A 297 7.68 0.74 2.18
N GLN A 298 8.16 -0.40 1.70
CA GLN A 298 8.57 -1.51 2.57
C GLN A 298 9.61 -1.01 3.59
N ARG A 299 10.67 -0.34 3.13
CA ARG A 299 11.68 0.26 4.02
C ARG A 299 11.11 1.31 4.98
N TYR A 300 10.22 2.19 4.51
CA TYR A 300 9.53 3.16 5.36
C TYR A 300 8.81 2.47 6.51
N ASN A 301 8.00 1.45 6.20
CA ASN A 301 7.29 0.62 7.17
C ASN A 301 8.27 -0.14 8.11
N GLU A 302 9.37 -0.70 7.61
CA GLU A 302 10.39 -1.39 8.42
C GLU A 302 11.15 -0.44 9.38
N THR A 303 11.23 0.85 9.05
CA THR A 303 11.79 1.90 9.94
C THR A 303 10.74 2.55 10.86
N GLU A 304 9.45 2.24 10.70
CA GLU A 304 8.37 2.90 11.42
C GLU A 304 8.44 2.61 12.93
N GLY A 305 8.29 3.65 13.75
CA GLY A 305 8.35 3.55 15.20
C GLY A 305 9.74 3.30 15.80
N ASN A 306 10.80 3.17 14.99
CA ASN A 306 12.18 3.02 15.48
C ASN A 306 12.83 4.40 15.71
N PRO A 307 13.08 4.82 16.96
CA PRO A 307 13.62 6.16 17.27
C PRO A 307 15.10 6.33 16.89
N PHE A 308 15.77 5.28 16.42
CA PHE A 308 17.17 5.30 15.98
C PHE A 308 17.33 5.08 14.46
N ALA A 309 16.23 4.87 13.73
CA ALA A 309 16.25 4.80 12.28
C ALA A 309 16.14 6.21 11.68
N GLU A 310 16.90 6.48 10.61
CA GLU A 310 16.63 7.64 9.77
C GLU A 310 15.31 7.42 9.00
N PRO A 311 14.43 8.45 8.86
CA PRO A 311 13.19 8.32 8.10
C PRO A 311 13.46 7.91 6.64
N ALA A 312 13.06 6.70 6.25
CA ALA A 312 13.34 6.21 4.90
C ALA A 312 12.54 7.03 3.85
N PRO A 313 13.20 7.62 2.84
CA PRO A 313 12.51 8.43 1.84
C PRO A 313 11.67 7.54 0.91
N LEU A 314 10.39 7.90 0.75
CA LEU A 314 9.52 7.32 -0.27
C LEU A 314 9.97 7.78 -1.67
N ALA A 315 10.05 6.84 -2.61
CA ALA A 315 10.31 7.15 -4.01
C ALA A 315 9.14 7.96 -4.60
N SER A 316 9.42 8.76 -5.63
CA SER A 316 8.40 9.53 -6.34
C SER A 316 8.71 9.61 -7.83
N ASN A 317 7.71 9.43 -8.68
CA ASN A 317 7.80 9.70 -10.12
C ASN A 317 6.84 10.81 -10.58
N ILE A 318 6.25 11.57 -9.64
CA ILE A 318 5.38 12.71 -9.92
C ILE A 318 6.21 13.98 -10.06
N LYS A 319 6.36 14.48 -11.29
CA LYS A 319 7.08 15.74 -11.57
C LYS A 319 6.28 16.92 -11.02
N GLY A 320 6.93 17.76 -10.21
CA GLY A 320 6.31 18.88 -9.50
C GLY A 320 5.62 18.50 -8.18
N GLY A 321 5.55 17.20 -7.85
CA GLY A 321 4.82 16.70 -6.68
C GLY A 321 5.48 15.52 -5.99
N PHE A 322 4.66 14.72 -5.33
CA PHE A 322 5.06 13.51 -4.62
C PHE A 322 4.15 12.31 -4.93
N GLY A 323 4.71 11.11 -4.82
CA GLY A 323 3.98 9.85 -4.87
C GLY A 323 4.16 9.10 -6.18
N LEU A 324 3.12 8.39 -6.63
CA LEU A 324 3.24 7.38 -7.68
C LEU A 324 2.16 7.52 -8.76
N PHE A 325 2.59 7.55 -10.01
CA PHE A 325 1.81 7.05 -11.14
C PHE A 325 2.45 5.75 -11.64
N GLY A 326 1.89 4.63 -11.22
CA GLY A 326 2.40 3.29 -11.48
C GLY A 326 1.59 2.57 -12.55
N GLY A 327 2.18 1.55 -13.17
CA GLY A 327 1.51 0.67 -14.12
C GLY A 327 1.65 -0.79 -13.71
N THR A 328 0.59 -1.58 -13.90
CA THR A 328 0.55 -3.03 -13.63
C THR A 328 -0.26 -3.79 -14.68
N THR A 329 0.25 -4.95 -15.10
CA THR A 329 -0.45 -5.89 -15.98
C THR A 329 -0.47 -7.26 -15.31
N ASP A 330 -1.66 -7.85 -15.19
CA ASP A 330 -1.91 -9.02 -14.36
C ASP A 330 -2.13 -10.29 -15.19
N ALA A 331 -1.57 -11.41 -14.72
CA ALA A 331 -1.97 -12.75 -15.12
C ALA A 331 -2.60 -13.48 -13.93
N ILE A 332 -3.64 -14.27 -14.21
CA ILE A 332 -4.38 -15.04 -13.21
C ILE A 332 -4.35 -16.51 -13.62
N TYR A 333 -3.81 -17.38 -12.76
CA TYR A 333 -3.86 -18.83 -12.91
C TYR A 333 -4.83 -19.39 -11.88
N ARG A 334 -5.84 -20.14 -12.34
CA ARG A 334 -6.89 -20.70 -11.47
C ARG A 334 -6.66 -22.19 -11.22
N ILE A 335 -6.37 -22.52 -9.97
CA ILE A 335 -6.20 -23.90 -9.47
C ILE A 335 -7.56 -24.37 -8.96
N LYS A 336 -8.00 -25.57 -9.36
CA LYS A 336 -9.18 -26.21 -8.74
C LYS A 336 -8.78 -26.82 -7.40
N LEU A 337 -9.55 -26.53 -6.36
CA LEU A 337 -9.31 -27.06 -5.01
C LEU A 337 -9.96 -28.47 -4.86
N PRO A 338 -9.39 -29.33 -3.99
CA PRO A 338 -9.84 -30.71 -3.78
C PRO A 338 -11.13 -30.83 -2.95
#